data_AF-A0A495JEQ2-F1
#
_entry.id   AF-A0A495JEQ2-F1
#
_cell.length_a   1.000
_cell.length_b   1.000
_cell.length_c   1.000
_cell.angle_alpha   90.00
_cell.angle_beta   90.00
_cell.angle_gamma   90.00
#
_symmetry.space_group_name_H-M   'P 1'
#
loop_
_entity.id
_entity.type
_entity.pdbx_description
1 polymer ?
#
loop_
_entity_poly.entity_id
_entity_poly.type
_entity_poly.pdbx_seq_one_letter_code
_entity_poly.pdbx_strand_id
1 'polypeptide(L)'
;MNPVDLAIELGLPAVCLLGWAGVYWIALLFTRPADVAPAPASMTLPGPESPAVVNLLANRWSLTVDAAESTLLDLAARGYLELRQAGPESRDSTVHPTGRTDGLNEYERQVLDRVVERAVGGMVPLTALAFANEKRAGLWSSSLRRAVIDEARRLGLTRRRFPKGLVVAFGVFGALAGLGVAAGSYHYLSRIQAADRWGGVGAAFFVTTMVLSGIAGRNMGERDTPLGRAVAARWLGLRAWLVGHEAFADLPPAAVTVWHRYLSYGAALGVTRAASQVIHLGLADRSRIWSAYGGTWRQVGVSYPNTLPRYGQPLGWPFVRALGAAGFGWSLVGIVGPAAARQESRPVDPAHDPFHFLFGRWFQPWLNLAELDSITLGILFVGLALLGYAAYTMIRVFGDVAGTATVSGEVIWYQMWQYHSSDESSDRTPINYYLVIDDGRSDRTRAWVLPKEISGQCELGDVVTAQVRRWTRRVKQVTVLRAATPAPHVTDDSADAGTVAGNVAESLLTADELSAVVGRQVRPDRDSGYRGDPRYTNTNFNDLTGTFAVSVSVVRGRAGRVVLVIGKGAGQPLPTPRGDEAYLAKDRVVGRRGNVVVMLAPGRNVAATQLAGLLPLALDRAAVQAAPTS
;
A
#
# COMPACT_ATOMS: atom_id res chain seq x y z
N MET A 1 8.30 -22.50 -44.73
CA MET A 1 7.28 -21.44 -44.60
C MET A 1 7.46 -20.53 -45.79
N ASN A 2 6.42 -20.35 -46.59
CA ASN A 2 6.53 -19.65 -47.86
C ASN A 2 6.53 -18.15 -47.56
N PRO A 3 7.12 -17.28 -48.41
CA PRO A 3 7.16 -15.84 -48.14
C PRO A 3 5.75 -15.23 -47.94
N VAL A 4 4.74 -15.80 -48.60
CA VAL A 4 3.33 -15.44 -48.42
C VAL A 4 2.83 -15.78 -47.01
N ASP A 5 3.15 -16.97 -46.50
CA ASP A 5 2.77 -17.39 -45.14
C ASP A 5 3.40 -16.47 -44.09
N LEU A 6 4.68 -16.13 -44.25
CA LEU A 6 5.39 -15.21 -43.36
C LEU A 6 4.77 -13.80 -43.39
N ALA A 7 4.42 -13.30 -44.58
CA ALA A 7 3.79 -12.01 -44.75
C ALA A 7 2.42 -11.93 -44.06
N ILE A 8 1.61 -13.00 -44.11
CA ILE A 8 0.29 -13.03 -43.49
C ILE A 8 0.38 -13.29 -41.97
N GLU A 9 1.23 -14.22 -41.54
CA GLU A 9 1.30 -14.67 -40.15
C GLU A 9 2.06 -13.71 -39.24
N LEU A 10 3.03 -12.98 -39.78
CA LEU A 10 3.86 -12.05 -39.02
C LEU A 10 3.80 -10.63 -39.59
N GLY A 11 3.84 -10.48 -40.91
CA GLY A 11 3.83 -9.17 -41.56
C GLY A 11 2.56 -8.36 -41.28
N LEU A 12 1.38 -8.94 -41.51
CA LEU A 12 0.10 -8.26 -41.29
C LEU A 12 -0.11 -7.87 -39.80
N PRO A 13 0.07 -8.78 -38.81
CA PRO A 13 0.03 -8.40 -37.40
C PRO A 13 1.03 -7.28 -37.05
N ALA A 14 2.28 -7.38 -37.53
CA ALA A 14 3.30 -6.39 -37.24
C ALA A 14 2.95 -5.00 -37.80
N VAL A 15 2.49 -4.93 -39.06
CA VAL A 15 2.08 -3.66 -39.68
C VAL A 15 0.90 -3.03 -38.94
N CYS A 16 -0.09 -3.83 -38.55
CA CYS A 16 -1.25 -3.36 -37.78
C CYS A 16 -0.85 -2.81 -36.39
N LEU A 17 0.00 -3.53 -35.66
CA LEU A 17 0.47 -3.09 -34.34
C LEU A 17 1.38 -1.86 -34.43
N LEU A 18 2.29 -1.81 -35.41
CA LEU A 18 3.14 -0.65 -35.68
C LEU A 18 2.32 0.56 -36.11
N GLY A 19 1.27 0.36 -36.92
CA GLY A 19 0.33 1.41 -37.29
C GLY A 19 -0.35 2.00 -36.05
N TRP A 20 -0.88 1.15 -35.17
CA TRP A 20 -1.46 1.59 -33.89
C TRP A 20 -0.46 2.36 -33.03
N ALA A 21 0.74 1.81 -32.83
CA ALA A 21 1.79 2.43 -32.05
C ALA A 21 2.24 3.78 -32.65
N GLY A 22 2.33 3.87 -33.97
CA GLY A 22 2.66 5.09 -34.69
C GLY A 22 1.63 6.21 -34.46
N VAL A 23 0.34 5.91 -34.63
CA VAL A 23 -0.73 6.89 -34.36
C VAL A 23 -0.74 7.31 -32.90
N TYR A 24 -0.57 6.36 -31.98
CA TYR A 24 -0.47 6.63 -30.55
C TYR A 24 0.72 7.55 -30.21
N TRP A 25 1.90 7.27 -30.78
CA TRP A 25 3.11 8.05 -30.58
C TRP A 25 2.99 9.47 -31.16
N ILE A 26 2.42 9.61 -32.36
CA ILE A 26 2.09 10.90 -32.98
C ILE A 26 1.18 11.71 -32.04
N ALA A 27 0.12 11.11 -31.50
CA ALA A 27 -0.74 11.80 -30.55
C ALA A 27 0.02 12.21 -29.28
N LEU A 28 0.93 11.37 -28.76
CA LEU A 28 1.77 11.75 -27.63
C LEU A 28 2.64 12.98 -27.94
N LEU A 29 3.21 13.07 -29.14
CA LEU A 29 4.00 14.22 -29.59
C LEU A 29 3.16 15.50 -29.65
N PHE A 30 2.03 15.46 -30.36
CA PHE A 30 1.17 16.64 -30.56
C PHE A 30 0.40 17.08 -29.31
N THR A 31 0.32 16.22 -28.30
CA THR A 31 -0.32 16.52 -27.01
C THR A 31 0.70 16.79 -25.89
N ARG A 32 1.99 16.92 -26.21
CA ARG A 32 2.99 17.34 -25.22
C ARG A 32 2.59 18.71 -24.65
N PRO A 33 2.61 18.88 -23.32
CA PRO A 33 2.35 20.18 -22.72
C PRO A 33 3.42 21.19 -23.16
N ALA A 34 3.01 22.42 -23.48
CA ALA A 34 3.93 23.45 -23.97
C ALA A 34 4.85 23.99 -22.88
N ASP A 35 6.13 24.22 -23.15
CA ASP A 35 6.97 24.94 -22.19
C ASP A 35 6.51 26.42 -22.10
N VAL A 36 6.31 26.91 -20.88
CA VAL A 36 5.83 28.28 -20.63
C VAL A 36 7.01 29.17 -20.26
N ALA A 37 7.25 30.21 -21.04
CA ALA A 37 8.21 31.24 -20.69
C ALA A 37 7.66 32.11 -19.55
N PRO A 38 8.48 32.45 -18.53
CA PRO A 38 8.06 33.35 -17.46
C PRO A 38 7.75 34.75 -18.01
N ALA A 39 6.71 35.37 -17.47
CA ALA A 39 6.50 36.81 -17.61
C ALA A 39 7.62 37.57 -16.84
N PRO A 40 7.80 38.88 -17.08
CA PRO A 40 8.73 39.69 -16.30
C PRO A 40 8.50 39.52 -14.79
N ALA A 41 9.60 39.52 -14.03
CA ALA A 41 9.55 39.36 -12.59
C ALA A 41 8.67 40.45 -11.96
N SER A 42 7.70 40.04 -11.13
CA SER A 42 6.75 40.95 -10.49
C SER A 42 6.50 40.53 -9.05
N MET A 43 6.45 41.52 -8.16
CA MET A 43 6.12 41.33 -6.75
C MET A 43 4.60 41.20 -6.51
N THR A 44 3.76 41.61 -7.47
CA THR A 44 2.31 41.60 -7.28
C THR A 44 1.75 40.20 -7.50
N LEU A 45 0.88 39.73 -6.59
CA LEU A 45 0.19 38.45 -6.75
C LEU A 45 -0.64 38.44 -8.07
N PRO A 46 -0.32 37.55 -9.03
CA PRO A 46 -0.89 37.59 -10.38
C PRO A 46 -2.39 37.32 -10.55
N GLY A 47 -3.03 36.69 -9.56
CA GLY A 47 -4.40 36.24 -9.71
C GLY A 47 -4.96 35.51 -8.48
N PRO A 48 -6.25 35.12 -8.54
CA PRO A 48 -6.96 34.49 -7.43
C PRO A 48 -6.76 32.96 -7.36
N GLU A 49 -6.05 32.36 -8.31
CA GLU A 49 -5.89 30.90 -8.38
C GLU A 49 -5.29 30.35 -7.08
N SER A 50 -5.80 29.22 -6.60
CA SER A 50 -5.29 28.63 -5.36
C SER A 50 -3.82 28.17 -5.52
N PRO A 51 -3.02 28.14 -4.44
CA PRO A 51 -1.64 27.67 -4.53
C PRO A 51 -1.49 26.25 -5.08
N ALA A 52 -2.44 25.34 -4.80
CA ALA A 52 -2.45 24.00 -5.39
C ALA A 52 -2.61 24.02 -6.92
N VAL A 53 -3.49 24.89 -7.44
CA VAL A 53 -3.65 25.08 -8.89
C VAL A 53 -2.42 25.74 -9.49
N VAL A 54 -1.81 26.71 -8.81
CA VAL A 54 -0.54 27.32 -9.24
C VAL A 54 0.59 26.28 -9.30
N ASN A 55 0.67 25.36 -8.34
CA ASN A 55 1.62 24.26 -8.35
C ASN A 55 1.45 23.39 -9.61
N LEU A 56 0.20 23.05 -9.97
CA LEU A 56 -0.09 22.31 -11.20
C LEU A 56 0.42 23.06 -12.44
N LEU A 57 0.11 24.36 -12.55
CA LEU A 57 0.45 25.18 -13.72
C LEU A 57 1.95 25.40 -13.89
N ALA A 58 2.65 25.73 -12.79
CA ALA A 58 4.08 26.03 -12.82
C ALA A 58 4.94 24.78 -13.06
N ASN A 59 4.44 23.60 -12.72
CA ASN A 59 5.16 22.32 -12.86
C ASN A 59 4.73 21.54 -14.11
N ARG A 60 4.56 22.22 -15.25
CA ARG A 60 4.19 21.63 -16.54
C ARG A 60 2.94 20.75 -16.46
N TRP A 61 1.87 21.26 -15.83
CA TRP A 61 0.59 20.57 -15.67
C TRP A 61 0.69 19.24 -14.93
N SER A 62 1.71 19.10 -14.08
CA SER A 62 1.89 17.97 -13.18
C SER A 62 1.84 18.45 -11.74
N LEU A 63 1.02 17.80 -10.93
CA LEU A 63 0.93 18.12 -9.51
C LEU A 63 2.09 17.48 -8.75
N THR A 64 2.81 18.28 -7.97
CA THR A 64 3.91 17.82 -7.12
C THR A 64 3.43 17.58 -5.68
N VAL A 65 4.31 17.06 -4.82
CA VAL A 65 4.01 16.89 -3.39
C VAL A 65 3.75 18.23 -2.68
N ASP A 66 4.30 19.32 -3.20
CA ASP A 66 4.20 20.67 -2.65
C ASP A 66 2.79 21.28 -2.79
N ALA A 67 1.90 20.66 -3.57
CA ALA A 67 0.50 21.11 -3.68
C ALA A 67 -0.25 21.03 -2.34
N ALA A 68 0.00 19.96 -1.58
CA ALA A 68 -0.60 19.79 -0.26
C ALA A 68 0.00 20.76 0.77
N GLU A 69 1.32 20.96 0.71
CA GLU A 69 2.05 21.91 1.55
C GLU A 69 1.59 23.35 1.33
N SER A 70 1.59 23.79 0.07
CA SER A 70 1.16 25.13 -0.31
C SER A 70 -0.30 25.40 0.08
N THR A 71 -1.16 24.38 0.01
CA THR A 71 -2.54 24.46 0.52
C THR A 71 -2.57 24.68 2.03
N LEU A 72 -1.76 23.93 2.81
CA LEU A 72 -1.68 24.10 4.26
C LEU A 72 -1.21 25.51 4.65
N LEU A 73 -0.18 26.02 3.96
CA LEU A 73 0.31 27.38 4.18
C LEU A 73 -0.74 28.44 3.80
N ASP A 74 -1.51 28.21 2.75
CA ASP A 74 -2.58 29.14 2.35
C ASP A 74 -3.74 29.16 3.35
N LEU A 75 -4.11 27.99 3.89
CA LEU A 75 -5.07 27.89 4.99
C LEU A 75 -4.58 28.64 6.23
N ALA A 76 -3.28 28.58 6.52
CA ALA A 76 -2.70 29.36 7.60
C ALA A 76 -2.73 30.87 7.31
N ALA A 77 -2.39 31.29 6.09
CA ALA A 77 -2.44 32.68 5.67
C ALA A 77 -3.87 33.26 5.71
N ARG A 78 -4.90 32.45 5.48
CA ARG A 78 -6.33 32.82 5.58
C ARG A 78 -6.92 32.68 6.99
N GLY A 79 -6.13 32.21 7.96
CA GLY A 79 -6.54 32.10 9.36
C GLY A 79 -7.45 30.92 9.67
N TYR A 80 -7.44 29.85 8.87
CA TYR A 80 -8.04 28.56 9.23
C TYR A 80 -7.13 27.77 10.17
N LEU A 81 -5.82 27.95 10.01
CA LEU A 81 -4.76 27.33 10.79
C LEU A 81 -3.84 28.41 11.36
N GLU A 82 -3.20 28.14 12.50
CA GLU A 82 -2.14 28.98 13.03
C GLU A 82 -0.85 28.16 13.08
N LEU A 83 0.24 28.71 12.52
CA LEU A 83 1.56 28.09 12.56
C LEU A 83 2.41 28.78 13.62
N ARG A 84 2.88 28.00 14.60
CA ARG A 84 3.75 28.47 15.68
C ARG A 84 5.06 27.71 15.67
N GLN A 85 6.16 28.42 15.81
CA GLN A 85 7.49 27.83 15.93
C GLN A 85 8.00 28.01 17.35
N ALA A 86 8.19 26.90 18.06
CA ALA A 86 8.57 26.93 19.48
C ALA A 86 10.08 27.07 19.70
N GLY A 87 10.90 26.72 18.71
CA GLY A 87 12.37 26.71 18.79
C GLY A 87 13.06 27.34 17.58
N PRO A 88 14.40 27.46 17.58
CA PRO A 88 15.14 28.10 16.48
C PRO A 88 15.10 27.29 15.18
N GLU A 89 14.79 25.99 15.24
CA GLU A 89 14.74 25.14 14.06
C GLU A 89 13.34 25.08 13.46
N SER A 90 13.24 25.12 12.12
CA SER A 90 11.95 25.03 11.41
C SER A 90 11.16 23.76 11.75
N ARG A 91 11.83 22.66 12.15
CA ARG A 91 11.23 21.38 12.53
C ARG A 91 10.40 21.44 13.81
N ASP A 92 10.60 22.46 14.64
CA ASP A 92 9.86 22.71 15.88
C ASP A 92 8.54 23.46 15.60
N SER A 93 8.16 23.58 14.33
CA SER A 93 6.91 24.22 13.91
C SER A 93 5.71 23.30 14.13
N THR A 94 4.67 23.87 14.70
CA THR A 94 3.42 23.23 15.06
C THR A 94 2.26 23.96 14.39
N VAL A 95 1.24 23.21 14.00
CA VAL A 95 0.00 23.71 13.42
C VAL A 95 -1.14 23.55 14.43
N HIS A 96 -1.95 24.59 14.54
CA HIS A 96 -3.07 24.70 15.47
C HIS A 96 -4.34 24.99 14.66
N PRO A 97 -5.36 24.12 14.66
CA PRO A 97 -6.63 24.41 14.01
C PRO A 97 -7.40 25.50 14.79
N THR A 98 -7.97 26.46 14.07
CA THR A 98 -8.74 27.57 14.68
C THR A 98 -10.22 27.25 14.87
N GLY A 99 -10.71 26.18 14.23
CA GLY A 99 -12.13 25.79 14.22
C GLY A 99 -12.94 26.35 13.05
N ARG A 100 -12.38 27.24 12.22
CA ARG A 100 -13.04 27.73 11.00
C ARG A 100 -13.05 26.66 9.91
N THR A 101 -14.15 26.52 9.18
CA THR A 101 -14.34 25.48 8.13
C THR A 101 -15.12 25.98 6.90
N ASP A 102 -15.53 27.24 6.89
CA ASP A 102 -16.36 27.87 5.87
C ASP A 102 -15.57 28.22 4.60
N GLY A 103 -16.23 28.15 3.43
CA GLY A 103 -15.66 28.64 2.16
C GLY A 103 -14.47 27.85 1.61
N LEU A 104 -14.27 26.61 2.04
CA LEU A 104 -13.16 25.75 1.61
C LEU A 104 -13.54 24.88 0.40
N ASN A 105 -12.61 24.78 -0.55
CA ASN A 105 -12.65 23.79 -1.62
C ASN A 105 -12.45 22.37 -1.07
N GLU A 106 -12.82 21.34 -1.84
CA GLU A 106 -12.75 19.92 -1.43
C GLU A 106 -11.34 19.52 -0.94
N TYR A 107 -10.28 19.85 -1.68
CA TYR A 107 -8.91 19.53 -1.27
C TYR A 107 -8.40 20.38 -0.11
N GLU A 108 -8.91 21.61 0.06
CA GLU A 108 -8.56 22.47 1.19
C GLU A 108 -9.15 21.92 2.47
N ARG A 109 -10.44 21.52 2.42
CA ARG A 109 -11.10 20.79 3.49
C ARG A 109 -10.36 19.50 3.79
N GLN A 110 -9.96 18.73 2.77
CA GLN A 110 -9.19 17.50 2.94
C GLN A 110 -7.84 17.73 3.68
N VAL A 111 -7.16 18.85 3.45
CA VAL A 111 -5.92 19.22 4.17
C VAL A 111 -6.22 19.68 5.59
N LEU A 112 -7.27 20.48 5.79
CA LEU A 112 -7.70 20.92 7.12
C LEU A 112 -8.12 19.72 7.98
N ASP A 113 -8.95 18.83 7.44
CA ASP A 113 -9.43 17.61 8.11
C ASP A 113 -8.25 16.73 8.51
N ARG A 114 -7.18 16.69 7.70
CA ARG A 114 -5.97 15.96 8.06
C ARG A 114 -5.27 16.56 9.29
N VAL A 115 -5.23 17.88 9.39
CA VAL A 115 -4.68 18.57 10.58
C VAL A 115 -5.56 18.32 11.80
N VAL A 116 -6.89 18.44 11.64
CA VAL A 116 -7.86 18.23 12.72
C VAL A 116 -7.84 16.78 13.21
N GLU A 117 -7.80 15.79 12.31
CA GLU A 117 -7.69 14.36 12.62
C GLU A 117 -6.45 14.07 13.48
N ARG A 118 -5.35 14.77 13.21
CA ARG A 118 -4.09 14.59 13.93
C ARG A 118 -4.00 15.46 15.17
N ALA A 119 -4.89 16.42 15.40
CA ALA A 119 -4.79 17.35 16.52
C ALA A 119 -4.92 16.61 17.87
N VAL A 120 -3.87 16.68 18.68
CA VAL A 120 -3.91 16.23 20.08
C VAL A 120 -3.62 17.43 20.97
N GLY A 121 -4.53 17.74 21.88
CA GLY A 121 -4.45 18.95 22.68
C GLY A 121 -4.53 20.25 21.85
N GLY A 122 -5.17 20.20 20.67
CA GLY A 122 -5.30 21.36 19.78
C GLY A 122 -4.05 21.69 18.97
N MET A 123 -3.04 20.81 18.93
CA MET A 123 -1.80 21.05 18.18
C MET A 123 -1.28 19.80 17.46
N VAL A 124 -0.53 20.01 16.38
CA VAL A 124 0.18 18.96 15.62
C VAL A 124 1.56 19.47 15.18
N PRO A 125 2.66 18.76 15.45
CA PRO A 125 3.94 19.04 14.79
C PRO A 125 3.82 18.86 13.28
N LEU A 126 4.38 19.77 12.47
CA LEU A 126 4.23 19.70 11.01
C LEU A 126 4.75 18.38 10.40
N THR A 127 5.82 17.83 10.96
CA THR A 127 6.38 16.52 10.58
C THR A 127 5.51 15.33 11.00
N ALA A 128 4.52 15.52 11.89
CA ALA A 128 3.59 14.49 12.35
C ALA A 128 2.37 14.32 11.42
N LEU A 129 2.19 15.21 10.42
CA LEU A 129 1.07 15.14 9.47
C LEU A 129 1.16 13.94 8.51
N ALA A 130 2.36 13.36 8.35
CA ALA A 130 2.63 12.27 7.43
C ALA A 130 1.80 11.02 7.75
N PHE A 131 1.55 10.19 6.73
CA PHE A 131 0.78 8.97 6.82
C PHE A 131 1.66 7.79 7.22
N ALA A 132 1.19 6.94 8.13
CA ALA A 132 1.89 5.69 8.45
C ALA A 132 1.58 4.54 7.47
N ASN A 133 0.48 4.65 6.71
CA ASN A 133 -0.01 3.63 5.79
C ASN A 133 0.09 4.11 4.33
N GLU A 134 0.82 3.35 3.49
CA GLU A 134 1.06 3.67 2.08
C GLU A 134 -0.21 3.68 1.23
N LYS A 135 -1.11 2.70 1.40
CA LYS A 135 -2.39 2.65 0.68
C LYS A 135 -3.24 3.88 1.02
N ARG A 136 -3.31 4.25 2.30
CA ARG A 136 -4.05 5.44 2.75
C ARG A 136 -3.44 6.73 2.18
N ALA A 137 -2.11 6.86 2.20
CA ALA A 137 -1.39 7.99 1.61
C ALA A 137 -1.65 8.11 0.09
N GLY A 138 -1.65 6.97 -0.62
CA GLY A 138 -1.94 6.90 -2.05
C GLY A 138 -3.37 7.29 -2.41
N LEU A 139 -4.36 6.82 -1.63
CA LEU A 139 -5.77 7.19 -1.81
C LEU A 139 -6.02 8.68 -1.51
N TRP A 140 -5.46 9.18 -0.40
CA TRP A 140 -5.57 10.58 0.00
C TRP A 140 -4.98 11.51 -1.06
N SER A 141 -3.74 11.25 -1.50
CA SER A 141 -3.07 12.04 -2.55
C SER A 141 -3.79 11.95 -3.90
N SER A 142 -4.38 10.82 -4.23
CA SER A 142 -5.20 10.66 -5.45
C SER A 142 -6.51 11.45 -5.37
N SER A 143 -7.11 11.60 -4.19
CA SER A 143 -8.29 12.47 -4.00
C SER A 143 -7.91 13.94 -4.18
N LEU A 144 -6.88 14.40 -3.47
CA LEU A 144 -6.38 15.77 -3.56
C LEU A 144 -6.04 16.14 -5.00
N ARG A 145 -5.32 15.25 -5.70
CA ARG A 145 -4.98 15.45 -7.11
C ARG A 145 -6.22 15.59 -8.00
N ARG A 146 -7.25 14.76 -7.79
CA ARG A 146 -8.48 14.84 -8.57
C ARG A 146 -9.18 16.18 -8.34
N ALA A 147 -9.39 16.57 -7.09
CA ALA A 147 -10.08 17.81 -6.73
C ALA A 147 -9.36 19.07 -7.28
N VAL A 148 -8.02 19.12 -7.19
CA VAL A 148 -7.21 20.22 -7.74
C VAL A 148 -7.31 20.27 -9.27
N ILE A 149 -7.20 19.12 -9.95
CA ILE A 149 -7.33 19.06 -11.42
C ILE A 149 -8.74 19.48 -11.85
N ASP A 150 -9.77 19.05 -11.13
CA ASP A 150 -11.15 19.39 -11.48
C ASP A 150 -11.43 20.88 -11.28
N GLU A 151 -10.88 21.53 -10.25
CA GLU A 151 -10.90 22.99 -10.14
C GLU A 151 -10.18 23.67 -11.31
N ALA A 152 -8.95 23.26 -11.61
CA ALA A 152 -8.16 23.87 -12.69
C ALA A 152 -8.86 23.73 -14.06
N ARG A 153 -9.57 22.62 -14.29
CA ARG A 153 -10.41 22.42 -15.48
C ARG A 153 -11.67 23.28 -15.45
N ARG A 154 -12.35 23.42 -14.31
CA ARG A 154 -13.52 24.31 -14.16
C ARG A 154 -13.16 25.75 -14.50
N LEU A 155 -11.97 26.19 -14.11
CA LEU A 155 -11.43 27.51 -14.44
C LEU A 155 -10.93 27.63 -15.90
N GLY A 156 -10.99 26.55 -16.70
CA GLY A 156 -10.53 26.54 -18.09
C GLY A 156 -9.01 26.65 -18.25
N LEU A 157 -8.24 26.45 -17.18
CA LEU A 157 -6.78 26.58 -17.16
C LEU A 157 -6.08 25.32 -17.69
N THR A 158 -6.73 24.16 -17.56
CA THR A 158 -6.19 22.88 -17.99
C THR A 158 -7.24 22.07 -18.74
N ARG A 159 -6.76 21.08 -19.49
CA ARG A 159 -7.62 20.10 -20.16
C ARG A 159 -6.93 18.74 -20.17
N ARG A 160 -7.72 17.67 -20.33
CA ARG A 160 -7.18 16.32 -20.48
C ARG A 160 -6.22 16.26 -21.67
N ARG A 161 -5.09 15.60 -21.48
CA ARG A 161 -4.15 15.33 -22.57
C ARG A 161 -4.82 14.51 -23.67
N PHE A 162 -5.45 13.40 -23.28
CA PHE A 162 -6.31 12.59 -24.16
C PHE A 162 -7.79 12.79 -23.80
N PRO A 163 -8.58 13.48 -24.64
CA PRO A 163 -10.01 13.57 -24.43
C PRO A 163 -10.69 12.20 -24.63
N LYS A 164 -11.88 12.02 -24.05
CA LYS A 164 -12.62 10.74 -24.11
C LYS A 164 -12.80 10.23 -25.55
N GLY A 165 -13.11 11.14 -26.50
CA GLY A 165 -13.25 10.78 -27.90
C GLY A 165 -11.98 10.20 -28.53
N LEU A 166 -10.81 10.72 -28.15
CA LEU A 166 -9.53 10.22 -28.64
C LEU A 166 -9.21 8.82 -28.05
N VAL A 167 -9.52 8.60 -26.78
CA VAL A 167 -9.37 7.26 -26.15
C VAL A 167 -10.28 6.24 -26.84
N VAL A 168 -11.52 6.61 -27.15
CA VAL A 168 -12.45 5.75 -27.91
C VAL A 168 -11.91 5.48 -29.31
N ALA A 169 -11.39 6.49 -30.01
CA ALA A 169 -10.77 6.32 -31.33
C ALA A 169 -9.58 5.35 -31.28
N PHE A 170 -8.72 5.44 -30.25
CA PHE A 170 -7.64 4.49 -30.04
C PHE A 170 -8.11 3.07 -29.72
N GLY A 171 -9.23 2.93 -29.00
CA GLY A 171 -9.86 1.63 -28.76
C GLY A 171 -10.38 1.01 -30.06
N VAL A 172 -11.05 1.80 -30.91
CA VAL A 172 -11.50 1.37 -32.25
C VAL A 172 -10.31 0.98 -33.13
N PHE A 173 -9.26 1.81 -33.16
CA PHE A 173 -8.06 1.51 -33.92
C PHE A 173 -7.31 0.29 -33.37
N GLY A 174 -7.35 0.09 -32.05
CA GLY A 174 -6.82 -1.09 -31.38
C GLY A 174 -7.59 -2.35 -31.75
N ALA A 175 -8.91 -2.27 -31.90
CA ALA A 175 -9.73 -3.38 -32.39
C ALA A 175 -9.41 -3.71 -33.87
N LEU A 176 -9.20 -2.70 -34.72
CA LEU A 176 -8.74 -2.92 -36.10
C LEU A 176 -7.37 -3.60 -36.15
N ALA A 177 -6.44 -3.19 -35.29
CA ALA A 177 -5.16 -3.87 -35.16
C ALA A 177 -5.33 -5.31 -34.67
N GLY A 178 -6.24 -5.55 -33.71
CA GLY A 178 -6.63 -6.86 -33.24
C GLY A 178 -7.19 -7.76 -34.36
N LEU A 179 -7.97 -7.23 -35.29
CA LEU A 179 -8.45 -7.98 -36.47
C LEU A 179 -7.28 -8.41 -37.37
N GLY A 180 -6.26 -7.57 -37.55
CA GLY A 180 -5.05 -7.93 -38.28
C GLY A 180 -4.28 -9.08 -37.61
N VAL A 181 -4.14 -9.04 -36.28
CA VAL A 181 -3.56 -10.16 -35.50
C VAL A 181 -4.40 -11.42 -35.65
N ALA A 182 -5.73 -11.31 -35.54
CA ALA A 182 -6.65 -12.42 -35.67
C ALA A 182 -6.59 -13.08 -37.06
N ALA A 183 -6.44 -12.29 -38.13
CA ALA A 183 -6.27 -12.79 -39.49
C ALA A 183 -4.96 -13.59 -39.65
N GLY A 184 -3.85 -13.09 -39.12
CA GLY A 184 -2.57 -13.81 -39.09
C GLY A 184 -2.66 -15.11 -38.28
N SER A 185 -3.29 -15.07 -37.10
CA SER A 185 -3.54 -16.25 -36.28
C SER A 185 -4.47 -17.25 -36.96
N TYR A 186 -5.49 -16.80 -37.68
CA TYR A 186 -6.41 -17.67 -38.43
C TYR A 186 -5.68 -18.41 -39.54
N HIS A 187 -4.84 -17.70 -40.30
CA HIS A 187 -4.00 -18.31 -41.33
C HIS A 187 -3.06 -19.35 -40.71
N TYR A 188 -2.41 -18.98 -39.60
CA TYR A 188 -1.47 -19.85 -38.91
C TYR A 188 -2.15 -21.15 -38.43
N LEU A 189 -3.24 -21.01 -37.68
CA LEU A 189 -3.98 -22.12 -37.05
C LEU A 189 -4.69 -23.00 -38.08
N SER A 190 -5.13 -22.43 -39.21
CA SER A 190 -5.71 -23.20 -40.31
C SER A 190 -4.67 -24.08 -41.01
N ARG A 191 -3.45 -23.58 -41.20
CA ARG A 191 -2.34 -24.33 -41.82
C ARG A 191 -1.89 -25.51 -40.97
N ILE A 192 -1.83 -25.37 -39.65
CA ILE A 192 -1.48 -26.47 -38.74
C ILE A 192 -2.66 -27.36 -38.36
N GLN A 193 -3.85 -27.13 -38.93
CA GLN A 193 -5.08 -27.89 -38.67
C GLN A 193 -5.43 -27.99 -37.18
N ALA A 194 -5.25 -26.88 -36.43
CA ALA A 194 -5.53 -26.86 -35.00
C ALA A 194 -7.00 -27.19 -34.70
N ALA A 195 -7.23 -28.10 -33.76
CA ALA A 195 -8.57 -28.54 -33.37
C ALA A 195 -9.46 -27.40 -32.85
N ASP A 196 -8.88 -26.44 -32.11
CA ASP A 196 -9.57 -25.24 -31.61
C ASP A 196 -9.06 -23.95 -32.26
N ARG A 197 -9.15 -23.89 -33.60
CA ARG A 197 -8.73 -22.68 -34.34
C ARG A 197 -9.54 -21.44 -33.99
N TRP A 198 -10.84 -21.57 -33.74
CA TRP A 198 -11.71 -20.42 -33.49
C TRP A 198 -11.49 -19.85 -32.08
N GLY A 199 -11.23 -20.69 -31.07
CA GLY A 199 -10.81 -20.24 -29.75
C GLY A 199 -9.49 -19.48 -29.79
N GLY A 200 -8.49 -20.00 -30.52
CA GLY A 200 -7.19 -19.32 -30.69
C GLY A 200 -7.29 -17.96 -31.39
N VAL A 201 -8.07 -17.86 -32.48
CA VAL A 201 -8.31 -16.59 -33.21
C VAL A 201 -9.06 -15.59 -32.33
N GLY A 202 -10.11 -16.03 -31.65
CA GLY A 202 -10.87 -15.20 -30.72
C GLY A 202 -9.98 -14.66 -29.60
N ALA A 203 -9.17 -15.53 -28.97
CA ALA A 203 -8.23 -15.13 -27.93
C ALA A 203 -7.23 -14.08 -28.43
N ALA A 204 -6.63 -14.29 -29.61
CA ALA A 204 -5.69 -13.35 -30.21
C ALA A 204 -6.32 -11.96 -30.44
N PHE A 205 -7.55 -11.91 -30.95
CA PHE A 205 -8.31 -10.66 -31.13
C PHE A 205 -8.58 -9.94 -29.80
N PHE A 206 -9.18 -10.65 -28.83
CA PHE A 206 -9.63 -10.03 -27.58
C PHE A 206 -8.46 -9.59 -26.71
N VAL A 207 -7.41 -10.41 -26.59
CA VAL A 207 -6.21 -10.05 -25.83
C VAL A 207 -5.55 -8.82 -26.43
N THR A 208 -5.34 -8.79 -27.75
CA THR A 208 -4.73 -7.63 -28.43
C THR A 208 -5.57 -6.37 -28.22
N THR A 209 -6.88 -6.44 -28.48
CA THR A 209 -7.78 -5.30 -28.33
C THR A 209 -7.83 -4.79 -26.89
N MET A 210 -7.88 -5.70 -25.91
CA MET A 210 -7.87 -5.37 -24.48
C MET A 210 -6.58 -4.67 -24.07
N VAL A 211 -5.42 -5.20 -24.48
CA VAL A 211 -4.11 -4.62 -24.16
C VAL A 211 -3.97 -3.22 -24.75
N LEU A 212 -4.28 -3.04 -26.04
CA LEU A 212 -4.18 -1.74 -26.72
C LEU A 212 -5.16 -0.71 -26.14
N SER A 213 -6.40 -1.13 -25.84
CA SER A 213 -7.38 -0.28 -25.17
C SER A 213 -6.95 0.10 -23.75
N GLY A 214 -6.33 -0.84 -23.03
CA GLY A 214 -5.76 -0.59 -21.71
C GLY A 214 -4.63 0.44 -21.74
N ILE A 215 -3.73 0.37 -22.74
CA ILE A 215 -2.67 1.36 -22.94
C ILE A 215 -3.27 2.74 -23.27
N ALA A 216 -4.25 2.79 -24.17
CA ALA A 216 -4.94 4.02 -24.55
C ALA A 216 -5.73 4.67 -23.40
N GLY A 217 -6.32 3.84 -22.52
CA GLY A 217 -7.15 4.28 -21.40
C GLY A 217 -6.37 4.77 -20.18
N ARG A 218 -5.05 4.64 -20.14
CA ARG A 218 -4.23 5.15 -19.05
C ARG A 218 -4.35 6.67 -18.92
N ASN A 219 -4.39 7.17 -17.69
CA ASN A 219 -4.42 8.61 -17.44
C ASN A 219 -3.09 9.24 -17.84
N MET A 220 -3.07 9.91 -19.00
CA MET A 220 -1.89 10.58 -19.56
C MET A 220 -1.59 11.96 -18.93
N GLY A 221 -2.38 12.37 -17.93
CA GLY A 221 -2.26 13.66 -17.25
C GLY A 221 -3.00 14.80 -17.95
N GLU A 222 -2.66 16.01 -17.53
CA GLU A 222 -3.23 17.26 -18.05
C GLU A 222 -2.33 17.89 -19.12
N ARG A 223 -2.92 18.77 -19.92
CA ARG A 223 -2.24 19.66 -20.85
C ARG A 223 -2.81 21.07 -20.78
N ASP A 224 -2.09 21.97 -21.40
CA ASP A 224 -2.33 23.40 -21.38
C ASP A 224 -3.55 23.85 -22.20
N THR A 225 -4.11 24.99 -21.78
CA THR A 225 -5.01 25.84 -22.56
C THR A 225 -4.34 27.19 -22.81
N PRO A 226 -4.79 27.99 -23.79
CA PRO A 226 -4.25 29.34 -24.01
C PRO A 226 -4.33 30.22 -22.75
N LEU A 227 -5.45 30.18 -22.03
CA LEU A 227 -5.64 30.87 -20.76
C LEU A 227 -4.66 30.34 -19.70
N GLY A 228 -4.57 29.02 -19.55
CA GLY A 228 -3.67 28.37 -18.60
C GLY A 228 -2.21 28.76 -18.80
N ARG A 229 -1.74 28.86 -20.05
CA ARG A 229 -0.38 29.32 -20.36
C ARG A 229 -0.15 30.78 -19.94
N ALA A 230 -1.12 31.65 -20.21
CA ALA A 230 -1.02 33.05 -19.81
C ALA A 230 -0.98 33.21 -18.28
N VAL A 231 -1.80 32.44 -17.56
CA VAL A 231 -1.80 32.42 -16.08
C VAL A 231 -0.47 31.86 -15.55
N ALA A 232 -0.02 30.71 -16.06
CA ALA A 232 1.24 30.10 -15.69
C ALA A 232 2.43 31.05 -15.89
N ALA A 233 2.49 31.78 -17.01
CA ALA A 233 3.55 32.75 -17.28
C ALA A 233 3.64 33.83 -16.20
N ARG A 234 2.51 34.38 -15.73
CA ARG A 234 2.51 35.39 -14.67
C ARG A 234 2.98 34.82 -13.33
N TRP A 235 2.55 33.62 -12.97
CA TRP A 235 3.01 32.93 -11.76
C TRP A 235 4.50 32.56 -11.80
N LEU A 236 5.02 32.20 -12.98
CA LEU A 236 6.45 32.01 -13.18
C LEU A 236 7.25 33.33 -13.10
N GLY A 237 6.63 34.46 -13.45
CA GLY A 237 7.19 35.80 -13.17
C GLY A 237 7.29 36.08 -11.66
N LEU A 238 6.25 35.75 -10.88
CA LEU A 238 6.32 35.82 -9.42
C LEU A 238 7.42 34.91 -8.87
N ARG A 239 7.56 33.69 -9.39
CA ARG A 239 8.64 32.77 -9.02
C ARG A 239 10.01 33.41 -9.23
N ALA A 240 10.24 34.04 -10.38
CA ALA A 240 11.50 34.71 -10.67
C ALA A 240 11.81 35.84 -9.66
N TRP A 241 10.79 36.60 -9.24
CA TRP A 241 10.94 37.64 -8.22
C TRP A 241 11.26 37.06 -6.82
N LEU A 242 10.56 35.98 -6.42
CA LEU A 242 10.77 35.32 -5.12
C LEU A 242 12.16 34.68 -5.03
N VAL A 243 12.66 34.08 -6.12
CA VAL A 243 14.02 33.51 -6.17
C VAL A 243 15.09 34.59 -5.99
N GLY A 244 14.83 35.81 -6.46
CA GLY A 244 15.73 36.94 -6.29
C GLY A 244 15.76 37.54 -4.89
N HIS A 245 14.87 37.13 -3.98
CA HIS A 245 14.86 37.60 -2.59
C HIS A 245 15.75 36.69 -1.72
N GLU A 246 16.91 37.22 -1.34
CA GLU A 246 17.81 36.58 -0.38
C GLU A 246 17.04 36.29 0.93
N ALA A 247 17.27 35.10 1.49
CA ALA A 247 16.57 34.52 2.65
C ALA A 247 15.13 34.00 2.43
N PHE A 248 14.44 34.26 1.31
CA PHE A 248 13.06 33.75 1.13
C PHE A 248 12.99 32.21 1.18
N ALA A 249 13.99 31.54 0.59
CA ALA A 249 14.08 30.09 0.59
C ALA A 249 14.30 29.46 1.97
N ASP A 250 14.82 30.23 2.92
CA ASP A 250 15.19 29.78 4.26
C ASP A 250 14.12 30.14 5.31
N LEU A 251 13.02 30.77 4.90
CA LEU A 251 11.92 31.12 5.79
C LEU A 251 11.26 29.86 6.39
N PRO A 252 11.05 29.84 7.72
CA PRO A 252 10.31 28.75 8.35
C PRO A 252 8.81 28.81 8.02
N PRO A 253 8.06 27.71 8.19
CA PRO A 253 6.61 27.69 7.98
C PRO A 253 5.85 28.78 8.76
N ALA A 254 6.26 29.09 9.99
CA ALA A 254 5.62 30.12 10.82
C ALA A 254 5.76 31.54 10.25
N ALA A 255 6.68 31.78 9.31
CA ALA A 255 6.83 33.05 8.61
C ALA A 255 5.60 33.40 7.74
N VAL A 256 4.65 32.47 7.56
CA VAL A 256 3.34 32.74 6.94
C VAL A 256 2.58 33.87 7.64
N THR A 257 2.87 34.13 8.91
CA THR A 257 2.26 35.25 9.65
C THR A 257 2.71 36.62 9.14
N VAL A 258 3.93 36.71 8.60
CA VAL A 258 4.53 37.95 8.06
C VAL A 258 4.41 38.00 6.54
N TRP A 259 4.68 36.88 5.87
CA TRP A 259 4.68 36.76 4.42
C TRP A 259 3.32 36.38 3.83
N HIS A 260 2.35 36.02 4.68
CA HIS A 260 0.99 35.66 4.29
C HIS A 260 0.98 34.69 3.09
N ARG A 261 0.19 35.00 2.07
CA ARG A 261 0.02 34.16 0.88
C ARG A 261 1.28 34.09 0.01
N TYR A 262 2.27 34.97 0.17
CA TYR A 262 3.52 34.82 -0.59
C TYR A 262 4.24 33.53 -0.23
N LEU A 263 4.19 33.10 1.04
CA LEU A 263 4.83 31.84 1.44
C LEU A 263 4.09 30.62 0.85
N SER A 264 2.75 30.66 0.78
CA SER A 264 1.97 29.58 0.19
C SER A 264 2.21 29.45 -1.32
N TYR A 265 2.21 30.57 -2.05
CA TYR A 265 2.59 30.56 -3.48
C TYR A 265 4.07 30.24 -3.69
N GLY A 266 4.94 30.63 -2.77
CA GLY A 266 6.35 30.25 -2.77
C GLY A 266 6.52 28.73 -2.71
N ALA A 267 5.81 28.06 -1.81
CA ALA A 267 5.77 26.60 -1.75
C ALA A 267 5.20 25.98 -3.03
N ALA A 268 4.12 26.53 -3.56
CA ALA A 268 3.55 26.06 -4.83
C ALA A 268 4.53 26.16 -6.01
N LEU A 269 5.39 27.18 -6.01
CA LEU A 269 6.40 27.45 -7.03
C LEU A 269 7.76 26.78 -6.74
N GLY A 270 7.86 26.01 -5.65
CA GLY A 270 9.06 25.28 -5.25
C GLY A 270 10.23 26.18 -4.85
N VAL A 271 9.96 27.30 -4.17
CA VAL A 271 11.00 28.25 -3.73
C VAL A 271 11.23 28.27 -2.21
N THR A 272 10.43 27.57 -1.40
CA THR A 272 10.48 27.60 0.08
C THR A 272 11.17 26.38 0.69
N ARG A 273 12.49 26.23 0.46
CA ARG A 273 13.26 25.04 0.85
C ARG A 273 13.09 24.64 2.32
N ALA A 274 13.17 25.60 3.25
CA ALA A 274 13.09 25.32 4.68
C ALA A 274 11.69 24.88 5.14
N ALA A 275 10.62 25.40 4.54
CA ALA A 275 9.27 24.98 4.85
C ALA A 275 8.96 23.56 4.31
N SER A 276 9.38 23.28 3.08
CA SER A 276 9.15 22.00 2.41
C SER A 276 9.90 20.83 3.04
N GLN A 277 11.00 21.11 3.73
CA GLN A 277 11.73 20.09 4.51
C GLN A 277 10.98 19.63 5.77
N VAL A 278 9.95 20.37 6.22
CA VAL A 278 9.28 20.10 7.50
C VAL A 278 7.83 19.67 7.29
N ILE A 279 7.16 20.21 6.28
CA ILE A 279 5.77 19.90 6.00
C ILE A 279 5.70 18.58 5.22
N HIS A 280 5.32 17.50 5.91
CA HIS A 280 5.23 16.19 5.30
C HIS A 280 3.79 15.67 5.34
N LEU A 281 3.12 15.71 4.19
CA LEU A 281 1.78 15.13 3.98
C LEU A 281 1.85 13.82 3.15
N GLY A 282 3.07 13.27 2.98
CA GLY A 282 3.33 11.99 2.30
C GLY A 282 3.42 10.80 3.25
N LEU A 283 4.11 9.74 2.82
CA LEU A 283 4.43 8.59 3.68
C LEU A 283 5.49 8.99 4.72
N ALA A 284 5.26 8.63 5.98
CA ALA A 284 6.18 8.95 7.08
C ALA A 284 7.47 8.11 7.03
N ASP A 285 8.54 8.64 7.61
CA ASP A 285 9.78 7.88 7.82
C ASP A 285 9.57 6.82 8.91
N ARG A 286 9.62 5.55 8.52
CA ARG A 286 9.46 4.41 9.43
C ARG A 286 10.45 4.43 10.60
N SER A 287 11.64 5.00 10.43
CA SER A 287 12.69 4.99 11.46
C SER A 287 12.48 6.06 12.55
N ARG A 288 11.65 7.07 12.29
CA ARG A 288 11.36 8.17 13.21
C ARG A 288 9.88 8.55 13.14
N ILE A 289 9.12 8.12 14.12
CA ILE A 289 7.66 8.19 14.09
C ILE A 289 7.18 9.12 15.19
N TRP A 290 6.19 9.96 14.88
CA TRP A 290 5.55 10.80 15.89
C TRP A 290 4.49 10.04 16.67
N SER A 291 4.53 10.19 17.99
CA SER A 291 3.52 9.66 18.89
C SER A 291 3.01 10.77 19.81
N ALA A 292 1.70 10.77 20.04
CA ALA A 292 1.03 11.59 21.05
C ALA A 292 0.67 10.77 22.30
N TYR A 293 1.04 9.49 22.34
CA TYR A 293 0.74 8.58 23.43
C TYR A 293 1.43 9.05 24.72
N GLY A 294 0.66 9.32 25.77
CA GLY A 294 1.15 9.94 27.01
C GLY A 294 0.84 11.44 27.14
N GLY A 295 0.11 12.02 26.17
CA GLY A 295 -0.49 13.35 26.31
C GLY A 295 0.30 14.50 25.66
N THR A 296 1.54 14.25 25.24
CA THR A 296 2.38 15.24 24.54
C THR A 296 3.00 14.62 23.29
N TRP A 297 3.13 15.40 22.23
CA TRP A 297 3.83 14.98 21.03
C TRP A 297 5.31 14.75 21.28
N ARG A 298 5.80 13.57 20.92
CA ARG A 298 7.23 13.25 20.88
C ARG A 298 7.59 12.45 19.65
N GLN A 299 8.84 12.57 19.20
CA GLN A 299 9.37 11.76 18.12
C GLN A 299 10.04 10.52 18.71
N VAL A 300 9.58 9.34 18.28
CA VAL A 300 10.06 8.05 18.72
C VAL A 300 10.95 7.44 17.64
N GLY A 301 12.21 7.19 17.97
CA GLY A 301 13.15 6.46 17.11
C GLY A 301 12.85 4.97 17.12
N VAL A 302 12.67 4.37 15.94
CA VAL A 302 12.34 2.95 15.80
C VAL A 302 13.54 2.18 15.27
N SER A 303 14.02 1.22 16.06
CA SER A 303 15.03 0.28 15.60
C SER A 303 14.38 -0.89 14.87
N TYR A 304 14.70 -1.02 13.58
CA TYR A 304 14.45 -2.20 12.76
C TYR A 304 15.71 -3.06 12.70
N PRO A 305 15.61 -4.38 12.92
CA PRO A 305 16.73 -5.28 12.77
C PRO A 305 16.92 -5.62 11.28
N ASN A 306 17.87 -4.94 10.63
CA ASN A 306 18.07 -5.02 9.19
C ASN A 306 18.99 -6.19 8.74
N THR A 307 19.63 -6.91 9.66
CA THR A 307 20.70 -7.89 9.33
C THR A 307 20.64 -9.20 10.10
N LEU A 308 19.60 -9.43 10.91
CA LEU A 308 19.52 -10.61 11.76
C LEU A 308 18.70 -11.73 11.09
N PRO A 309 19.31 -12.82 10.60
CA PRO A 309 18.58 -13.92 9.95
C PRO A 309 17.60 -14.66 10.87
N ARG A 310 17.57 -14.32 12.17
CA ARG A 310 16.66 -14.86 13.20
C ARG A 310 15.34 -14.07 13.34
N TYR A 311 15.28 -12.86 12.80
CA TYR A 311 14.18 -11.93 13.08
C TYR A 311 12.86 -12.43 12.49
N GLY A 312 11.82 -12.50 13.31
CA GLY A 312 10.49 -12.95 12.91
C GLY A 312 10.32 -14.45 12.70
N GLN A 313 11.37 -15.27 12.85
CA GLN A 313 11.32 -16.70 12.55
C GLN A 313 10.55 -17.49 13.62
N PRO A 314 9.81 -18.55 13.22
CA PRO A 314 9.29 -19.53 14.17
C PRO A 314 10.44 -20.26 14.86
N LEU A 315 10.28 -20.60 16.15
CA LEU A 315 11.32 -21.21 16.99
C LEU A 315 11.93 -22.50 16.43
N GLY A 316 11.18 -23.25 15.63
CA GLY A 316 11.66 -24.51 15.04
C GLY A 316 12.90 -24.31 14.17
N TRP A 317 13.00 -23.19 13.46
CA TRP A 317 14.13 -22.97 12.54
C TRP A 317 15.45 -22.64 13.25
N PRO A 318 15.51 -21.70 14.23
CA PRO A 318 16.70 -21.54 15.06
C PRO A 318 17.14 -22.81 15.78
N PHE A 319 16.18 -23.63 16.25
CA PHE A 319 16.47 -24.91 16.90
C PHE A 319 17.14 -25.91 15.95
N VAL A 320 16.59 -26.10 14.75
CA VAL A 320 17.19 -26.97 13.70
C VAL A 320 18.59 -26.49 13.32
N ARG A 321 18.79 -25.18 13.18
CA ARG A 321 20.13 -24.61 12.90
C ARG A 321 21.12 -24.86 14.03
N ALA A 322 20.68 -24.76 15.29
CA ALA A 322 21.52 -25.04 16.45
C ALA A 322 21.91 -26.53 16.49
N LEU A 323 20.99 -27.45 16.21
CA LEU A 323 21.29 -28.88 16.11
C LEU A 323 22.27 -29.19 14.96
N GLY A 324 22.05 -28.61 13.78
CA GLY A 324 22.96 -28.77 12.64
C GLY A 324 24.37 -28.25 12.95
N ALA A 325 24.48 -27.06 13.55
CA ALA A 325 25.76 -26.49 13.98
C ALA A 325 26.44 -27.34 15.08
N ALA A 326 25.66 -27.87 16.03
CA ALA A 326 26.19 -28.75 17.07
C ALA A 326 26.72 -30.06 16.49
N GLY A 327 25.97 -30.71 15.59
CA GLY A 327 26.40 -31.94 14.93
C GLY A 327 27.67 -31.73 14.10
N PHE A 328 27.70 -30.69 13.27
CA PHE A 328 28.87 -30.40 12.45
C PHE A 328 30.09 -29.99 13.28
N GLY A 329 29.90 -29.13 14.30
CA GLY A 329 30.97 -28.75 15.22
C GLY A 329 31.52 -29.93 16.01
N TRP A 330 30.65 -30.82 16.48
CA TRP A 330 31.04 -32.06 17.16
C TRP A 330 31.85 -32.99 16.25
N SER A 331 31.46 -33.14 14.98
CA SER A 331 32.23 -33.93 14.01
C SER A 331 33.62 -33.34 13.76
N LEU A 332 33.76 -32.02 13.60
CA LEU A 332 35.07 -31.38 13.39
C LEU A 332 35.99 -31.55 14.61
N VAL A 333 35.47 -31.37 15.82
CA VAL A 333 36.23 -31.58 17.06
C VAL A 333 36.57 -33.07 17.27
N GLY A 334 35.61 -33.96 16.98
CA GLY A 334 35.75 -35.41 17.17
C GLY A 334 36.68 -36.10 16.17
N ILE A 335 36.89 -35.52 14.98
CA ILE A 335 37.87 -36.02 14.00
C ILE A 335 39.30 -35.64 14.40
N VAL A 336 39.49 -34.44 14.96
CA VAL A 336 40.81 -33.87 15.30
C VAL A 336 41.27 -34.26 16.71
N GLY A 337 40.36 -34.31 17.68
CA GLY A 337 40.66 -34.59 19.09
C GLY A 337 41.41 -35.90 19.34
N PRO A 338 41.05 -37.03 18.69
CA PRO A 338 41.78 -38.29 18.80
C PRO A 338 43.15 -38.27 18.11
N ALA A 339 43.35 -37.44 17.08
CA ALA A 339 44.65 -37.31 16.41
C ALA A 339 45.64 -36.51 17.29
N ALA A 340 45.18 -35.45 17.96
CA ALA A 340 45.96 -34.69 18.94
C ALA A 340 46.27 -35.47 20.22
N ALA A 341 45.41 -36.43 20.59
CA ALA A 341 45.59 -37.28 21.78
C ALA A 341 46.49 -38.50 21.56
N ARG A 342 46.83 -38.84 20.31
CA ARG A 342 47.69 -39.99 19.95
C ARG A 342 49.17 -39.63 19.77
N GLN A 343 49.57 -38.36 19.93
CA GLN A 343 50.98 -37.99 19.88
C GLN A 343 51.66 -38.47 21.17
N GLU A 344 52.42 -39.56 21.04
CA GLU A 344 53.02 -40.35 22.10
C GLU A 344 53.75 -39.50 23.15
N SER A 345 53.35 -39.65 24.41
CA SER A 345 54.13 -39.24 25.56
C SER A 345 55.47 -39.97 25.53
N ARG A 346 56.52 -39.30 25.04
CA ARG A 346 57.90 -39.70 25.33
C ARG A 346 58.06 -39.76 26.86
N PRO A 347 58.66 -40.81 27.43
CA PRO A 347 58.92 -40.86 28.86
C PRO A 347 59.84 -39.70 29.24
N VAL A 348 59.30 -38.74 29.99
CA VAL A 348 60.07 -37.62 30.55
C VAL A 348 60.75 -38.12 31.81
N ASP A 349 62.09 -38.07 31.83
CA ASP A 349 62.88 -38.43 32.99
C ASP A 349 62.74 -37.36 34.08
N PRO A 350 62.24 -37.69 35.30
CA PRO A 350 62.02 -36.73 36.37
C PRO A 350 63.30 -36.04 36.86
N ALA A 351 64.49 -36.58 36.55
CA ALA A 351 65.75 -35.94 36.90
C ALA A 351 66.10 -34.73 36.01
N HIS A 352 65.53 -34.64 34.80
CA HIS A 352 65.91 -33.64 33.80
C HIS A 352 64.87 -32.53 33.60
N ASP A 353 63.59 -32.76 33.90
CA ASP A 353 62.54 -31.71 33.82
C ASP A 353 61.42 -31.89 34.88
N PRO A 354 61.66 -31.45 36.13
CA PRO A 354 60.71 -31.62 37.23
C PRO A 354 59.43 -30.78 37.04
N PHE A 355 59.47 -29.72 36.22
CA PHE A 355 58.30 -28.88 35.94
C PHE A 355 57.30 -29.61 35.05
N HIS A 356 57.76 -30.27 33.99
CA HIS A 356 56.92 -31.14 33.16
C HIS A 356 56.42 -32.39 33.91
N PHE A 357 57.18 -32.93 34.86
CA PHE A 357 56.73 -34.06 35.68
C PHE A 357 55.59 -33.68 36.64
N LEU A 358 55.67 -32.53 37.31
CA LEU A 358 54.66 -32.06 38.27
C LEU A 358 53.43 -31.41 37.63
N PHE A 359 53.62 -30.62 36.57
CA PHE A 359 52.54 -29.84 35.94
C PHE A 359 52.17 -30.31 34.53
N GLY A 360 52.98 -31.17 33.90
CA GLY A 360 52.77 -31.62 32.52
C GLY A 360 51.42 -32.27 32.34
N ARG A 361 50.92 -33.08 33.28
CA ARG A 361 49.58 -33.69 33.17
C ARG A 361 48.43 -32.68 33.05
N TRP A 362 48.60 -31.46 33.56
CA TRP A 362 47.60 -30.38 33.50
C TRP A 362 47.81 -29.43 32.31
N PHE A 363 49.05 -29.27 31.81
CA PHE A 363 49.40 -28.39 30.69
C PHE A 363 49.64 -29.11 29.34
N GLN A 364 49.81 -30.44 29.32
CA GLN A 364 50.07 -31.23 28.09
C GLN A 364 49.03 -31.00 26.98
N PRO A 365 47.71 -30.94 27.28
CA PRO A 365 46.71 -30.68 26.26
C PRO A 365 46.88 -29.30 25.59
N TRP A 366 47.40 -28.31 26.33
CA TRP A 366 47.62 -26.95 25.83
C TRP A 366 48.91 -26.83 25.02
N LEU A 367 49.97 -27.55 25.39
CA LEU A 367 51.23 -27.59 24.65
C LEU A 367 51.09 -28.37 23.32
N ASN A 368 50.28 -29.44 23.29
CA ASN A 368 50.00 -30.19 22.07
C ASN A 368 49.20 -29.37 21.03
N LEU A 369 48.49 -28.32 21.43
CA LEU A 369 47.83 -27.40 20.49
C LEU A 369 48.85 -26.56 19.71
N ALA A 370 50.03 -26.27 20.28
CA ALA A 370 51.08 -25.49 19.59
C ALA A 370 51.81 -26.31 18.50
N GLU A 371 51.73 -27.64 18.54
CA GLU A 371 52.33 -28.55 17.56
C GLU A 371 51.37 -28.95 16.42
N LEU A 372 50.08 -28.60 16.52
CA LEU A 372 49.10 -28.84 15.47
C LEU A 372 49.39 -27.95 14.26
N ASP A 373 49.28 -28.52 13.04
CA ASP A 373 49.38 -27.70 11.84
C ASP A 373 48.26 -26.62 11.81
N SER A 374 48.55 -25.51 11.11
CA SER A 374 47.63 -24.37 11.05
C SER A 374 46.24 -24.73 10.51
N ILE A 375 46.14 -25.77 9.68
CA ILE A 375 44.89 -26.27 9.09
C ILE A 375 44.05 -26.96 10.17
N THR A 376 44.67 -27.81 10.99
CA THR A 376 44.06 -28.58 12.06
C THR A 376 43.59 -27.66 13.20
N LEU A 377 44.40 -26.66 13.55
CA LEU A 377 43.99 -25.59 14.47
C LEU A 377 42.80 -24.80 13.92
N GLY A 378 42.80 -24.47 12.63
CA GLY A 378 41.67 -23.82 11.97
C GLY A 378 40.38 -24.64 12.06
N ILE A 379 40.46 -25.95 11.78
CA ILE A 379 39.31 -26.88 11.86
C ILE A 379 38.77 -26.98 13.30
N LEU A 380 39.66 -27.11 14.29
CA LEU A 380 39.29 -27.18 15.70
C LEU A 380 38.60 -25.88 16.17
N PHE A 381 39.15 -24.72 15.77
CA PHE A 381 38.57 -23.42 16.10
C PHE A 381 37.18 -23.25 15.49
N VAL A 382 36.99 -23.63 14.22
CA VAL A 382 35.68 -23.61 13.56
C VAL A 382 34.70 -24.55 14.28
N GLY A 383 35.13 -25.75 14.65
CA GLY A 383 34.31 -26.71 15.40
C GLY A 383 33.84 -26.17 16.75
N LEU A 384 34.77 -25.61 17.54
CA LEU A 384 34.46 -24.98 18.83
C LEU A 384 33.56 -23.74 18.67
N ALA A 385 33.81 -22.90 17.66
CA ALA A 385 32.97 -21.74 17.36
C ALA A 385 31.54 -22.15 17.02
N LEU A 386 31.34 -23.23 16.26
CA LEU A 386 30.03 -23.77 15.93
C LEU A 386 29.30 -24.35 17.14
N LEU A 387 30.00 -25.07 18.02
CA LEU A 387 29.45 -25.57 19.27
C LEU A 387 29.05 -24.41 20.20
N GLY A 388 29.89 -23.38 20.32
CA GLY A 388 29.58 -22.16 21.05
C GLY A 388 28.35 -21.43 20.47
N TYR A 389 28.26 -21.31 19.14
CA TYR A 389 27.10 -20.75 18.46
C TYR A 389 25.82 -21.56 18.69
N ALA A 390 25.91 -22.89 18.66
CA ALA A 390 24.79 -23.78 18.93
C ALA A 390 24.29 -23.65 20.37
N ALA A 391 25.20 -23.68 21.35
CA ALA A 391 24.89 -23.50 22.76
C ALA A 391 24.25 -22.12 23.02
N TYR A 392 24.83 -21.06 22.48
CA TYR A 392 24.27 -19.71 22.55
C TYR A 392 22.85 -19.64 21.97
N THR A 393 22.64 -20.23 20.79
CA THR A 393 21.34 -20.25 20.11
C THR A 393 20.32 -21.04 20.92
N MET A 394 20.68 -22.20 21.46
CA MET A 394 19.82 -23.01 22.33
C MET A 394 19.41 -22.25 23.59
N ILE A 395 20.37 -21.66 24.32
CA ILE A 395 20.08 -20.86 25.52
C ILE A 395 19.10 -19.74 25.20
N ARG A 396 19.27 -19.06 24.06
CA ARG A 396 18.37 -18.00 23.62
C ARG A 396 16.98 -18.52 23.22
N VAL A 397 16.90 -19.65 22.51
CA VAL A 397 15.63 -20.30 22.15
C VAL A 397 14.86 -20.69 23.40
N PHE A 398 15.51 -21.36 24.36
CA PHE A 398 14.90 -21.72 25.65
C PHE A 398 14.46 -20.48 26.43
N GLY A 399 15.30 -19.44 26.51
CA GLY A 399 14.94 -18.18 27.14
C GLY A 399 13.73 -17.48 26.49
N ASP A 400 13.61 -17.54 25.16
CA ASP A 400 12.49 -16.94 24.40
C ASP A 400 11.20 -17.79 24.48
N VAL A 401 11.31 -19.07 24.87
CA VAL A 401 10.17 -19.95 25.20
C VAL A 401 9.70 -19.71 26.63
N ALA A 402 10.63 -19.68 27.58
CA ALA A 402 10.33 -19.56 29.01
C ALA A 402 9.90 -18.14 29.42
N GLY A 403 10.40 -17.11 28.72
CA GLY A 403 10.14 -15.70 29.04
C GLY A 403 9.38 -14.97 27.93
N THR A 404 8.05 -15.07 27.92
CA THR A 404 7.25 -14.10 27.16
C THR A 404 7.24 -12.76 27.88
N ALA A 405 7.29 -11.67 27.11
CA ALA A 405 7.18 -10.33 27.64
C ALA A 405 5.87 -9.71 27.20
N THR A 406 5.24 -8.93 28.06
CA THR A 406 4.10 -8.09 27.70
C THR A 406 4.61 -6.69 27.37
N VAL A 407 4.13 -6.15 26.25
CA VAL A 407 4.34 -4.76 25.85
C VAL A 407 2.97 -4.16 25.64
N SER A 408 2.67 -3.10 26.37
CA SER A 408 1.40 -2.38 26.29
C SER A 408 1.64 -0.96 25.84
N GLY A 409 0.79 -0.44 24.97
CA GLY A 409 0.97 0.89 24.39
C GLY A 409 0.13 1.12 23.14
N GLU A 410 0.31 2.27 22.50
CA GLU A 410 -0.37 2.61 21.25
C GLU A 410 0.37 2.07 20.03
N VAL A 411 -0.37 1.54 19.05
CA VAL A 411 0.17 1.11 17.77
C VAL A 411 0.45 2.33 16.90
N ILE A 412 1.72 2.71 16.80
CA ILE A 412 2.17 3.91 16.06
C ILE A 412 2.67 3.61 14.65
N TRP A 413 2.89 2.33 14.32
CA TRP A 413 3.25 1.90 12.96
C TRP A 413 2.75 0.49 12.66
N TYR A 414 2.30 0.31 11.43
CA TYR A 414 1.87 -0.97 10.90
C TYR A 414 2.22 -1.04 9.42
N GLN A 415 3.08 -1.98 9.01
CA GLN A 415 3.53 -2.09 7.61
C GLN A 415 3.76 -3.54 7.18
N MET A 416 3.44 -3.86 5.94
CA MET A 416 3.77 -5.14 5.32
C MET A 416 5.29 -5.35 5.18
N TRP A 417 5.83 -6.52 5.56
CA TRP A 417 7.27 -6.80 5.48
C TRP A 417 7.66 -7.92 4.49
N GLN A 418 7.08 -9.12 4.59
CA GLN A 418 7.51 -10.30 3.82
C GLN A 418 6.37 -10.89 2.98
N TYR A 419 6.72 -11.43 1.81
CA TYR A 419 5.82 -12.15 0.89
C TYR A 419 6.30 -13.60 0.70
N HIS A 420 5.39 -14.51 0.37
CA HIS A 420 5.80 -15.79 -0.22
C HIS A 420 6.41 -15.55 -1.61
N SER A 421 7.61 -16.08 -1.85
CA SER A 421 8.34 -15.90 -3.11
C SER A 421 8.02 -16.96 -4.17
N SER A 422 7.02 -17.81 -3.94
CA SER A 422 6.63 -18.87 -4.87
C SER A 422 5.14 -18.75 -5.17
N ASP A 423 4.83 -17.98 -6.23
CA ASP A 423 3.93 -18.46 -7.27
C ASP A 423 3.94 -17.46 -8.41
N GLU A 424 4.07 -18.00 -9.62
CA GLU A 424 4.05 -17.32 -10.90
C GLU A 424 2.61 -16.91 -11.24
N SER A 425 1.97 -16.09 -10.39
CA SER A 425 0.70 -15.44 -10.65
C SER A 425 0.51 -14.26 -9.68
N SER A 426 -0.33 -13.30 -10.06
CA SER A 426 -0.45 -11.95 -9.51
C SER A 426 -0.92 -11.81 -8.05
N ASP A 427 -0.86 -12.86 -7.22
CA ASP A 427 -1.43 -12.89 -5.87
C ASP A 427 -0.36 -13.16 -4.80
N ARG A 428 0.42 -12.12 -4.49
CA ARG A 428 1.45 -12.17 -3.45
C ARG A 428 0.82 -12.22 -2.06
N THR A 429 0.77 -13.39 -1.44
CA THR A 429 0.30 -13.50 -0.06
C THR A 429 1.34 -12.99 0.94
N PRO A 430 0.94 -12.11 1.87
CA PRO A 430 1.85 -11.60 2.89
C PRO A 430 2.08 -12.60 4.00
N ILE A 431 3.30 -12.62 4.56
CA ILE A 431 3.73 -13.54 5.62
C ILE A 431 3.77 -12.83 6.98
N ASN A 432 4.41 -11.66 7.02
CA ASN A 432 4.71 -10.95 8.25
C ASN A 432 4.56 -9.44 8.06
N TYR A 433 4.14 -8.76 9.12
CA TYR A 433 4.01 -7.31 9.22
C TYR A 433 4.99 -6.78 10.29
N TYR A 434 5.43 -5.54 10.12
CA TYR A 434 6.02 -4.75 11.18
C TYR A 434 4.92 -4.13 12.04
N LEU A 435 5.04 -4.31 13.34
CA LEU A 435 4.22 -3.67 14.36
C LEU A 435 5.11 -2.85 15.29
N VAL A 436 4.82 -1.57 15.46
CA VAL A 436 5.53 -0.71 16.40
C VAL A 436 4.54 -0.23 17.45
N ILE A 437 4.86 -0.50 18.71
CA ILE A 437 4.07 -0.12 19.88
C ILE A 437 4.87 0.91 20.68
N ASP A 438 4.25 2.02 21.02
CA ASP A 438 4.80 3.04 21.91
C ASP A 438 4.20 2.89 23.30
N ASP A 439 5.05 2.66 24.30
CA ASP A 439 4.68 2.39 25.68
C ASP A 439 4.55 3.65 26.56
N GLY A 440 4.81 4.84 26.01
CA GLY A 440 4.68 6.08 26.77
C GLY A 440 5.95 6.56 27.45
N ARG A 441 6.98 5.70 27.58
CA ARG A 441 8.05 5.87 28.58
C ARG A 441 9.40 6.29 27.99
N SER A 442 9.62 6.09 26.70
CA SER A 442 10.92 6.35 26.06
C SER A 442 10.76 6.88 24.63
N ASP A 443 11.71 7.72 24.21
CA ASP A 443 11.83 8.22 22.82
C ASP A 443 12.43 7.17 21.87
N ARG A 444 12.60 5.92 22.32
CA ARG A 444 13.11 4.81 21.50
C ARG A 444 12.25 3.59 21.69
N THR A 445 11.82 3.01 20.58
CA THR A 445 11.12 1.73 20.55
C THR A 445 11.74 0.80 19.48
N ARG A 446 11.20 -0.40 19.38
CA ARG A 446 11.69 -1.46 18.50
C ARG A 446 10.53 -2.02 17.69
N ALA A 447 10.79 -2.34 16.44
CA ALA A 447 9.80 -2.98 15.59
C ALA A 447 9.66 -4.47 15.94
N TRP A 448 8.42 -4.91 16.10
CA TRP A 448 8.04 -6.29 16.31
C TRP A 448 7.53 -6.91 15.01
N VAL A 449 7.66 -8.22 14.88
CA VAL A 449 7.11 -8.99 13.76
C VAL A 449 5.76 -9.53 14.15
N LEU A 450 4.73 -9.03 13.49
CA LEU A 450 3.35 -9.49 13.61
C LEU A 450 3.05 -10.50 12.50
N PRO A 451 2.82 -11.78 12.84
CA PRO A 451 2.44 -12.80 11.87
C PRO A 451 1.10 -12.48 11.19
N LYS A 452 0.94 -12.87 9.92
CA LYS A 452 -0.30 -12.65 9.16
C LYS A 452 -1.54 -13.20 9.88
N GLU A 453 -1.42 -14.32 10.58
CA GLU A 453 -2.54 -15.00 11.24
C GLU A 453 -3.20 -14.15 12.32
N ILE A 454 -2.42 -13.24 12.94
CA ILE A 454 -2.88 -12.35 14.00
C ILE A 454 -2.83 -10.87 13.58
N SER A 455 -2.55 -10.59 12.30
CA SER A 455 -2.33 -9.22 11.84
C SER A 455 -3.61 -8.38 11.76
N GLY A 456 -4.78 -9.03 11.65
CA GLY A 456 -6.09 -8.37 11.67
C GLY A 456 -6.67 -8.15 13.07
N GLN A 457 -5.90 -8.40 14.14
CA GLN A 457 -6.37 -8.25 15.53
C GLN A 457 -6.15 -6.84 16.10
N CYS A 458 -5.41 -5.98 15.41
CA CYS A 458 -5.16 -4.61 15.83
C CYS A 458 -4.95 -3.69 14.63
N GLU A 459 -5.32 -2.44 14.79
CA GLU A 459 -5.17 -1.37 13.81
C GLU A 459 -4.19 -0.29 14.29
N LEU A 460 -3.81 0.61 13.38
CA LEU A 460 -3.01 1.78 13.70
C LEU A 460 -3.81 2.72 14.63
N GLY A 461 -3.21 3.16 15.74
CA GLY A 461 -3.83 4.00 16.76
C GLY A 461 -4.53 3.22 17.89
N ASP A 462 -4.65 1.89 17.78
CA ASP A 462 -5.17 1.06 18.86
C ASP A 462 -4.21 1.10 20.06
N VAL A 463 -4.75 1.15 21.27
CA VAL A 463 -3.99 0.83 22.47
C VAL A 463 -4.11 -0.65 22.71
N VAL A 464 -2.99 -1.35 22.63
CA VAL A 464 -2.92 -2.81 22.69
C VAL A 464 -2.04 -3.27 23.84
N THR A 465 -2.28 -4.51 24.27
CA THR A 465 -1.29 -5.32 25.00
C THR A 465 -0.88 -6.48 24.09
N ALA A 466 0.40 -6.55 23.78
CA ALA A 466 0.98 -7.59 22.96
C ALA A 466 1.87 -8.51 23.80
N GLN A 467 1.68 -9.82 23.67
CA GLN A 467 2.63 -10.81 24.16
C GLN A 467 3.69 -11.04 23.09
N VAL A 468 4.94 -10.76 23.44
CA VAL A 468 6.07 -10.75 22.51
C VAL A 468 7.21 -11.62 23.00
N ARG A 469 7.98 -12.10 22.02
CA ARG A 469 9.24 -12.78 22.24
C ARG A 469 10.40 -11.83 22.07
N ARG A 470 11.21 -11.64 23.12
CA ARG A 470 12.24 -10.60 23.16
C ARG A 470 13.35 -10.84 22.14
N TRP A 471 13.74 -12.10 21.93
CA TRP A 471 14.90 -12.43 21.10
C TRP A 471 14.57 -12.53 19.62
N THR A 472 13.52 -13.29 19.26
CA THR A 472 13.02 -13.38 17.87
C THR A 472 12.21 -12.17 17.42
N ARG A 473 11.78 -11.32 18.37
CA ARG A 473 10.92 -10.14 18.15
C ARG A 473 9.56 -10.46 17.56
N ARG A 474 9.10 -11.71 17.70
CA ARG A 474 7.82 -12.16 17.17
C ARG A 474 6.70 -11.89 18.17
N VAL A 475 5.59 -11.35 17.68
CA VAL A 475 4.34 -11.20 18.44
C VAL A 475 3.63 -12.55 18.45
N LYS A 476 3.20 -13.00 19.63
CA LYS A 476 2.41 -14.23 19.79
C LYS A 476 0.92 -13.96 19.83
N GLN A 477 0.53 -12.87 20.47
CA GLN A 477 -0.87 -12.49 20.67
C GLN A 477 -0.96 -10.99 20.84
N VAL A 478 -2.04 -10.40 20.34
CA VAL A 478 -2.38 -8.98 20.55
C VAL A 478 -3.79 -8.92 21.13
N THR A 479 -3.98 -8.05 22.11
CA THR A 479 -5.29 -7.75 22.70
C THR A 479 -5.50 -6.25 22.67
N VAL A 480 -6.54 -5.79 21.98
CA VAL A 480 -6.90 -4.38 21.93
C VAL A 480 -7.57 -4.01 23.24
N LEU A 481 -6.97 -3.05 23.97
CA LEU A 481 -7.52 -2.48 25.20
C LEU A 481 -8.46 -1.32 24.88
N ARG A 482 -8.09 -0.50 23.90
CA ARG A 482 -8.87 0.64 23.40
C ARG A 482 -8.66 0.71 21.90
N ALA A 483 -9.74 0.63 21.13
CA ALA A 483 -9.67 0.86 19.69
C ALA A 483 -9.23 2.31 19.40
N ALA A 484 -8.51 2.51 18.32
CA ALA A 484 -8.28 3.83 17.75
C ALA A 484 -9.64 4.54 17.64
N THR A 485 -9.71 5.82 18.01
CA THR A 485 -10.88 6.61 17.67
C THR A 485 -10.98 6.55 16.15
N PRO A 486 -12.06 6.00 15.57
CA PRO A 486 -12.18 5.96 14.13
C PRO A 486 -12.05 7.40 13.66
N ALA A 487 -11.04 7.65 12.81
CA ALA A 487 -10.94 8.94 12.15
C ALA A 487 -12.34 9.24 11.59
N PRO A 488 -12.93 10.42 11.87
CA PRO A 488 -14.21 10.75 11.28
C PRO A 488 -14.09 10.46 9.81
N HIS A 489 -14.89 9.51 9.33
CA HIS A 489 -15.02 9.32 7.91
C HIS A 489 -15.43 10.70 7.40
N VAL A 490 -14.61 11.28 6.53
CA VAL A 490 -15.10 12.29 5.60
C VAL A 490 -16.13 11.53 4.78
N THR A 491 -17.36 11.51 5.28
CA THR A 491 -18.52 11.55 4.41
C THR A 491 -18.36 12.84 3.64
N ASP A 492 -18.48 12.76 2.32
CA ASP A 492 -18.66 13.93 1.47
C ASP A 492 -19.93 14.66 1.94
N ASP A 493 -19.82 15.51 2.96
CA ASP A 493 -20.89 16.38 3.44
C ASP A 493 -21.07 17.61 2.52
N SER A 494 -20.79 17.46 1.23
CA SER A 494 -21.18 18.42 0.21
C SER A 494 -21.58 17.74 -1.09
N ALA A 495 -22.50 16.80 -1.01
CA ALA A 495 -23.43 16.46 -2.09
C ALA A 495 -24.68 15.79 -1.51
N ASP A 496 -25.66 16.64 -1.20
CA ASP A 496 -27.07 16.34 -1.01
C ASP A 496 -27.51 15.49 0.19
N ALA A 497 -28.51 16.04 0.89
CA ALA A 497 -29.37 15.33 1.83
C ALA A 497 -29.94 14.06 1.18
N GLY A 498 -29.38 12.92 1.56
CA GLY A 498 -29.84 11.61 1.16
C GLY A 498 -29.22 10.55 2.07
N THR A 499 -29.94 10.21 3.14
CA THR A 499 -29.86 9.00 3.96
C THR A 499 -28.53 8.23 3.92
N VAL A 500 -27.81 8.25 5.04
CA VAL A 500 -26.63 7.41 5.37
C VAL A 500 -26.75 6.01 4.75
N ALA A 501 -26.14 5.81 3.57
CA ALA A 501 -26.01 4.48 3.00
C ALA A 501 -24.69 3.90 3.48
N GLY A 502 -24.74 3.16 4.60
CA GLY A 502 -23.74 2.13 4.88
C GLY A 502 -23.55 1.23 3.65
N ASN A 503 -22.47 0.46 3.60
CA ASN A 503 -22.22 -0.45 2.48
C ASN A 503 -23.48 -1.29 2.21
N VAL A 504 -24.20 -0.99 1.12
CA VAL A 504 -25.53 -1.52 0.82
C VAL A 504 -25.49 -3.04 0.91
N ALA A 505 -24.44 -3.65 0.37
CA ALA A 505 -24.18 -5.08 0.44
C ALA A 505 -24.01 -5.64 1.87
N GLU A 506 -23.38 -4.92 2.80
CA GLU A 506 -23.27 -5.33 4.23
C GLU A 506 -24.63 -5.23 4.94
N SER A 507 -25.49 -4.31 4.50
CA SER A 507 -26.84 -4.14 5.08
C SER A 507 -27.90 -5.09 4.50
N LEU A 508 -27.59 -5.82 3.41
CA LEU A 508 -28.53 -6.77 2.80
C LEU A 508 -28.62 -8.09 3.58
N LEU A 509 -27.50 -8.59 4.08
CA LEU A 509 -27.42 -9.86 4.80
C LEU A 509 -26.50 -9.69 6.01
N THR A 510 -26.98 -10.09 7.18
CA THR A 510 -26.19 -9.99 8.41
C THR A 510 -25.16 -11.12 8.49
N ALA A 511 -24.11 -10.89 9.29
CA ALA A 511 -23.12 -11.91 9.59
C ALA A 511 -23.77 -13.16 10.20
N ASP A 512 -24.82 -13.01 11.00
CA ASP A 512 -25.54 -14.12 11.64
C ASP A 512 -26.34 -14.93 10.63
N GLU A 513 -27.04 -14.28 9.70
CA GLU A 513 -27.80 -14.93 8.62
C GLU A 513 -26.87 -15.74 7.70
N LEU A 514 -25.71 -15.18 7.36
CA LEU A 514 -24.70 -15.89 6.59
C LEU A 514 -24.05 -17.02 7.40
N SER A 515 -23.79 -16.80 8.69
CA SER A 515 -23.20 -17.83 9.56
C SER A 515 -24.11 -19.06 9.70
N ALA A 516 -25.42 -18.85 9.78
CA ALA A 516 -26.40 -19.93 9.86
C ALA A 516 -26.42 -20.81 8.60
N VAL A 517 -26.25 -20.21 7.42
CA VAL A 517 -26.27 -20.93 6.13
C VAL A 517 -24.91 -21.55 5.78
N VAL A 518 -23.82 -20.86 6.13
CA VAL A 518 -22.45 -21.33 5.89
C VAL A 518 -22.03 -22.40 6.92
N GLY A 519 -22.71 -22.49 8.07
CA GLY A 519 -22.45 -23.46 9.12
C GLY A 519 -21.23 -23.12 10.01
N ARG A 520 -20.73 -21.88 9.94
CA ARG A 520 -19.62 -21.35 10.76
C ARG A 520 -19.72 -19.85 10.86
N GLN A 521 -19.16 -19.27 11.92
CA GLN A 521 -19.16 -17.82 12.11
C GLN A 521 -18.37 -17.10 11.02
N VAL A 522 -19.03 -16.14 10.37
CA VAL A 522 -18.43 -15.25 9.37
C VAL A 522 -18.49 -13.80 9.84
N ARG A 523 -17.61 -12.96 9.30
CA ARG A 523 -17.50 -11.52 9.60
C ARG A 523 -17.30 -10.75 8.29
N PRO A 524 -17.88 -9.55 8.14
CA PRO A 524 -17.65 -8.73 6.96
C PRO A 524 -16.17 -8.28 6.92
N ASP A 525 -15.55 -8.47 5.77
CA ASP A 525 -14.21 -7.98 5.45
C ASP A 525 -14.33 -6.54 4.94
N ARG A 526 -14.03 -5.59 5.83
CA ARG A 526 -14.19 -4.16 5.58
C ARG A 526 -13.07 -3.58 4.72
N ASP A 527 -11.98 -4.34 4.50
CA ASP A 527 -10.79 -3.91 3.75
C ASP A 527 -10.76 -4.38 2.29
N SER A 528 -11.53 -5.42 1.94
CA SER A 528 -11.58 -6.00 0.58
C SER A 528 -12.76 -5.56 -0.28
N GLY A 529 -13.71 -4.80 0.27
CA GLY A 529 -14.86 -4.28 -0.48
C GLY A 529 -14.48 -3.23 -1.52
N TYR A 530 -14.99 -3.37 -2.76
CA TYR A 530 -14.90 -2.32 -3.77
C TYR A 530 -15.88 -1.19 -3.42
N ARG A 531 -15.36 -0.01 -3.06
CA ARG A 531 -16.14 1.18 -2.66
C ARG A 531 -16.07 2.34 -3.66
N GLY A 532 -15.63 2.07 -4.89
CA GLY A 532 -15.33 3.12 -5.88
C GLY A 532 -16.51 3.58 -6.76
N ASP A 533 -17.61 2.82 -6.83
CA ASP A 533 -18.79 3.15 -7.66
C ASP A 533 -20.10 2.78 -6.92
N PRO A 534 -21.02 3.73 -6.63
CA PRO A 534 -22.30 3.44 -5.97
C PRO A 534 -23.24 2.53 -6.78
N ARG A 535 -22.91 2.26 -8.06
CA ARG A 535 -23.64 1.30 -8.91
C ARG A 535 -23.15 -0.13 -8.76
N TYR A 536 -22.03 -0.35 -8.08
CA TYR A 536 -21.46 -1.66 -7.77
C TYR A 536 -20.86 -1.67 -6.37
N THR A 537 -21.59 -2.23 -5.41
CA THR A 537 -21.10 -2.42 -4.04
C THR A 537 -20.89 -3.90 -3.77
N ASN A 538 -19.75 -4.26 -3.19
CA ASN A 538 -19.44 -5.64 -2.82
C ASN A 538 -18.91 -5.71 -1.38
N THR A 539 -19.43 -6.65 -0.60
CA THR A 539 -18.93 -7.02 0.71
C THR A 539 -18.54 -8.49 0.70
N ASN A 540 -17.29 -8.78 1.04
CA ASN A 540 -16.85 -10.13 1.30
C ASN A 540 -17.06 -10.46 2.78
N PHE A 541 -17.40 -11.70 3.06
CA PHE A 541 -17.52 -12.24 4.41
C PHE A 541 -16.49 -13.35 4.54
N ASN A 542 -15.64 -13.23 5.55
CA ASN A 542 -14.58 -14.19 5.84
C ASN A 542 -14.94 -14.92 7.14
N ASP A 543 -14.51 -16.18 7.26
CA ASP A 543 -14.63 -16.88 8.53
C ASP A 543 -13.65 -16.34 9.59
N LEU A 544 -13.72 -16.85 10.81
CA LEU A 544 -12.86 -16.43 11.93
C LEU A 544 -11.35 -16.65 11.67
N THR A 545 -10.99 -17.44 10.67
CA THR A 545 -9.60 -17.69 10.26
C THR A 545 -9.12 -16.74 9.17
N GLY A 546 -10.00 -15.86 8.69
CA GLY A 546 -9.74 -14.95 7.57
C GLY A 546 -9.92 -15.60 6.19
N THR A 547 -10.52 -16.79 6.11
CA THR A 547 -10.79 -17.47 4.84
C THR A 547 -12.08 -16.96 4.22
N PHE A 548 -12.05 -16.62 2.93
CA PHE A 548 -13.23 -16.16 2.19
C PHE A 548 -14.37 -17.19 2.21
N ALA A 549 -15.54 -16.77 2.70
CA ALA A 549 -16.71 -17.62 2.85
C ALA A 549 -17.84 -17.26 1.88
N VAL A 550 -18.19 -15.98 1.74
CA VAL A 550 -19.27 -15.51 0.83
C VAL A 550 -18.99 -14.09 0.37
N SER A 551 -19.31 -13.75 -0.88
CA SER A 551 -19.39 -12.37 -1.37
C SER A 551 -20.84 -12.00 -1.65
N VAL A 552 -21.24 -10.81 -1.19
CA VAL A 552 -22.54 -10.20 -1.45
C VAL A 552 -22.29 -8.97 -2.30
N SER A 553 -22.82 -8.98 -3.53
CA SER A 553 -22.67 -7.91 -4.50
C SER A 553 -24.03 -7.33 -4.90
N VAL A 554 -24.11 -6.00 -4.98
CA VAL A 554 -25.27 -5.28 -5.49
C VAL A 554 -24.84 -4.47 -6.71
N VAL A 555 -25.52 -4.71 -7.83
CA VAL A 555 -25.18 -4.10 -9.12
C VAL A 555 -26.42 -3.42 -9.69
N ARG A 556 -26.29 -2.16 -10.12
CA ARG A 556 -27.38 -1.34 -10.63
C ARG A 556 -27.17 -0.96 -12.10
N GLY A 557 -28.28 -0.72 -12.82
CA GLY A 557 -28.25 -0.19 -14.18
C GLY A 557 -27.68 -1.15 -15.24
N ARG A 558 -26.95 -0.62 -16.22
CA ARG A 558 -26.44 -1.40 -17.36
C ARG A 558 -25.49 -2.54 -16.94
N ALA A 559 -24.68 -2.32 -15.91
CA ALA A 559 -23.80 -3.36 -15.37
C ALA A 559 -24.58 -4.52 -14.74
N GLY A 560 -25.69 -4.23 -14.05
CA GLY A 560 -26.58 -5.27 -13.49
C GLY A 560 -27.18 -6.16 -14.57
N ARG A 561 -27.59 -5.59 -15.71
CA ARG A 561 -28.07 -6.38 -16.86
C ARG A 561 -27.01 -7.33 -17.40
N VAL A 562 -25.75 -6.91 -17.48
CA VAL A 562 -24.66 -7.79 -17.91
C VAL A 562 -24.46 -8.96 -16.94
N VAL A 563 -24.47 -8.68 -15.62
CA VAL A 563 -24.36 -9.73 -14.59
C VAL A 563 -25.52 -10.71 -14.66
N LEU A 564 -26.75 -10.23 -14.92
CA LEU A 564 -27.92 -11.08 -15.09
C LEU A 564 -27.84 -11.96 -16.35
N VAL A 565 -27.37 -11.41 -17.49
CA VAL A 565 -27.18 -12.18 -18.73
C VAL A 565 -26.14 -13.29 -18.55
N ILE A 566 -25.05 -13.00 -17.83
CA ILE A 566 -24.03 -14.00 -17.48
C ILE A 566 -24.64 -15.08 -16.57
N GLY A 567 -25.41 -14.68 -15.55
CA GLY A 567 -26.11 -15.60 -14.66
C GLY A 567 -27.10 -16.51 -15.39
N LYS A 568 -27.83 -15.96 -16.37
CA LYS A 568 -28.77 -16.68 -17.23
C LYS A 568 -28.09 -17.69 -18.16
N GLY A 569 -26.90 -17.35 -18.68
CA GLY A 569 -26.13 -18.23 -19.56
C GLY A 569 -25.44 -19.39 -18.83
N ALA A 570 -25.14 -19.22 -17.53
CA ALA A 570 -24.38 -20.20 -16.74
C ALA A 570 -25.20 -20.93 -15.66
N GLY A 571 -26.45 -20.53 -15.41
CA GLY A 571 -27.24 -20.99 -14.28
C GLY A 571 -28.63 -21.52 -14.64
N GLN A 572 -29.15 -22.41 -13.79
CA GLN A 572 -30.53 -22.89 -13.87
C GLN A 572 -31.49 -21.86 -13.26
N PRO A 573 -32.68 -21.65 -13.83
CA PRO A 573 -33.66 -20.73 -13.26
C PRO A 573 -34.14 -21.20 -11.89
N LEU A 574 -34.23 -20.28 -10.93
CA LEU A 574 -34.79 -20.54 -9.60
C LEU A 574 -36.23 -20.03 -9.51
N PRO A 575 -37.15 -20.78 -8.88
CA PRO A 575 -38.49 -20.28 -8.58
C PRO A 575 -38.37 -19.11 -7.61
N THR A 576 -38.90 -17.96 -8.01
CA THR A 576 -38.85 -16.73 -7.22
C THR A 576 -40.26 -16.36 -6.77
N PRO A 577 -40.50 -16.26 -5.45
CA PRO A 577 -41.82 -15.81 -4.97
C PRO A 577 -42.11 -14.34 -5.30
N ARG A 578 -41.07 -13.49 -5.45
CA ARG A 578 -41.18 -12.02 -5.54
C ARG A 578 -40.03 -11.30 -6.29
N GLY A 579 -39.14 -12.03 -6.97
CA GLY A 579 -38.07 -11.47 -7.81
C GLY A 579 -38.44 -11.61 -9.29
N ASP A 580 -38.07 -10.66 -10.14
CA ASP A 580 -38.49 -10.69 -11.55
C ASP A 580 -37.81 -11.85 -12.29
N GLU A 581 -36.54 -12.16 -11.97
CA GLU A 581 -35.78 -13.31 -12.49
C GLU A 581 -34.66 -13.70 -11.50
N ALA A 582 -34.38 -15.00 -11.31
CA ALA A 582 -33.22 -15.48 -10.56
C ALA A 582 -32.63 -16.77 -11.16
N TYR A 583 -31.32 -16.94 -10.99
CA TYR A 583 -30.53 -18.01 -11.57
C TYR A 583 -29.52 -18.56 -10.56
N LEU A 584 -29.42 -19.89 -10.50
CA LEU A 584 -28.43 -20.64 -9.72
C LEU A 584 -27.38 -21.21 -10.66
N ALA A 585 -26.15 -20.73 -10.56
CA ALA A 585 -24.99 -21.33 -11.21
C ALA A 585 -24.12 -22.08 -10.18
N LYS A 586 -23.15 -22.86 -10.65
CA LYS A 586 -22.25 -23.64 -9.78
C LYS A 586 -21.50 -22.77 -8.77
N ASP A 587 -21.16 -21.54 -9.16
CA ASP A 587 -20.27 -20.63 -8.44
C ASP A 587 -20.95 -19.33 -7.97
N ARG A 588 -22.28 -19.20 -8.13
CA ARG A 588 -23.03 -17.99 -7.73
C ARG A 588 -24.53 -18.20 -7.77
N VAL A 589 -25.24 -17.35 -7.04
CA VAL A 589 -26.68 -17.16 -7.17
C VAL A 589 -26.93 -15.70 -7.52
N VAL A 590 -27.70 -15.44 -8.58
CA VAL A 590 -27.97 -14.08 -9.06
C VAL A 590 -29.48 -13.88 -9.14
N GLY A 591 -29.98 -12.73 -8.69
CA GLY A 591 -31.39 -12.37 -8.84
C GLY A 591 -31.57 -10.89 -9.14
N ARG A 592 -32.71 -10.55 -9.76
CA ARG A 592 -33.10 -9.18 -10.08
C ARG A 592 -34.44 -8.81 -9.45
N ARG A 593 -34.53 -7.59 -8.96
CA ARG A 593 -35.79 -6.92 -8.59
C ARG A 593 -35.77 -5.49 -9.08
N GLY A 594 -36.62 -5.15 -10.05
CA GLY A 594 -36.58 -3.83 -10.71
C GLY A 594 -35.23 -3.57 -11.39
N ASN A 595 -34.56 -2.47 -11.02
CA ASN A 595 -33.25 -2.06 -11.55
C ASN A 595 -32.05 -2.50 -10.69
N VAL A 596 -32.29 -3.35 -9.68
CA VAL A 596 -31.26 -3.85 -8.77
C VAL A 596 -31.03 -5.33 -9.02
N VAL A 597 -29.75 -5.70 -9.18
CA VAL A 597 -29.30 -7.08 -9.29
C VAL A 597 -28.45 -7.41 -8.08
N VAL A 598 -28.80 -8.50 -7.39
CA VAL A 598 -28.05 -9.02 -6.25
C VAL A 598 -27.35 -10.31 -6.70
N MET A 599 -26.07 -10.44 -6.36
CA MET A 599 -25.27 -11.63 -6.61
C MET A 599 -24.65 -12.11 -5.30
N LEU A 600 -24.84 -13.39 -4.99
CA LEU A 600 -24.22 -14.11 -3.89
C LEU A 600 -23.21 -15.10 -4.47
N ALA A 601 -21.93 -14.96 -4.15
CA ALA A 601 -20.89 -15.88 -4.61
C ALA A 601 -20.28 -16.64 -3.41
N PRO A 602 -20.35 -17.98 -3.36
CA PRO A 602 -19.76 -18.76 -2.30
C PRO A 602 -18.23 -18.81 -2.39
N GLY A 603 -17.58 -18.91 -1.24
CA GLY A 603 -16.16 -19.22 -1.08
C GLY A 603 -15.88 -20.72 -1.12
N ARG A 604 -14.63 -21.09 -0.85
CA ARG A 604 -14.23 -22.51 -0.86
C ARG A 604 -14.99 -23.26 0.24
N ASN A 605 -15.58 -24.41 -0.13
CA ASN A 605 -16.39 -25.27 0.73
C ASN A 605 -17.77 -24.70 1.13
N VAL A 606 -18.31 -23.77 0.36
CA VAL A 606 -19.73 -23.36 0.42
C VAL A 606 -20.35 -23.63 -0.95
N ALA A 607 -21.51 -24.27 -0.99
CA ALA A 607 -22.22 -24.52 -2.25
C ALA A 607 -23.15 -23.35 -2.57
N ALA A 608 -23.23 -22.95 -3.84
CA ALA A 608 -24.17 -21.91 -4.28
C ALA A 608 -25.63 -22.26 -3.93
N THR A 609 -25.97 -23.55 -3.89
CA THR A 609 -27.29 -24.05 -3.45
C THR A 609 -27.63 -23.66 -2.02
N GLN A 610 -26.64 -23.58 -1.12
CA GLN A 610 -26.84 -23.16 0.27
C GLN A 610 -27.25 -21.68 0.32
N LEU A 611 -26.64 -20.84 -0.52
CA LEU A 611 -26.92 -19.40 -0.57
C LEU A 611 -28.24 -19.05 -1.26
N ALA A 612 -28.80 -19.97 -2.05
CA ALA A 612 -30.03 -19.72 -2.81
C ALA A 612 -31.21 -19.32 -1.92
N GLY A 613 -31.28 -19.84 -0.69
CA GLY A 613 -32.32 -19.50 0.29
C GLY A 613 -32.26 -18.07 0.81
N LEU A 614 -31.10 -17.40 0.74
CA LEU A 614 -30.92 -16.02 1.22
C LEU A 614 -31.18 -14.97 0.13
N LEU A 615 -31.22 -15.38 -1.14
CA LEU A 615 -31.41 -14.47 -2.27
C LEU A 615 -32.72 -13.67 -2.19
N PRO A 616 -33.89 -14.25 -1.86
CA PRO A 616 -35.14 -13.49 -1.74
C PRO A 616 -35.05 -12.39 -0.67
N LEU A 617 -34.47 -12.71 0.50
CA LEU A 617 -34.29 -11.75 1.59
C LEU A 617 -33.38 -10.58 1.18
N ALA A 618 -32.27 -10.88 0.51
CA ALA A 618 -31.34 -9.87 0.02
C ALA A 618 -31.98 -8.97 -1.06
N LEU A 619 -32.79 -9.53 -1.95
CA LEU A 619 -33.52 -8.77 -2.98
C LEU A 619 -34.58 -7.85 -2.38
N ASP A 620 -35.30 -8.30 -1.36
CA ASP A 620 -36.32 -7.51 -0.68
C ASP A 620 -35.71 -6.29 0.02
N ARG A 621 -34.61 -6.50 0.76
CA ARG A 621 -33.86 -5.42 1.40
C ARG A 621 -33.22 -4.46 0.39
N ALA A 622 -32.70 -5.00 -0.72
CA ALA A 622 -32.10 -4.19 -1.78
C ALA A 622 -33.12 -3.33 -2.54
N ALA A 623 -34.35 -3.81 -2.68
CA ALA A 623 -35.45 -3.06 -3.29
C ALA A 623 -35.98 -1.96 -2.37
N VAL A 624 -36.09 -2.22 -1.05
CA VAL A 624 -36.49 -1.21 -0.06
C VAL A 624 -35.47 -0.06 0.00
N GLN A 625 -34.18 -0.39 -0.04
CA GLN A 625 -33.11 0.62 -0.06
C GLN A 625 -32.98 1.35 -1.42
N ALA A 626 -33.74 0.94 -2.44
CA ALA A 626 -33.76 1.55 -3.76
C ALA A 626 -35.04 2.34 -4.04
N ALA A 627 -36.03 2.33 -3.13
CA ALA A 627 -37.22 3.17 -3.24
C ALA A 627 -36.86 4.64 -2.99
N PRO A 628 -37.35 5.60 -3.80
CA PRO A 628 -37.13 7.01 -3.52
C PRO A 628 -37.77 7.36 -2.18
N THR A 629 -37.00 7.98 -1.27
CA THR A 629 -37.54 8.64 -0.08
C THR A 629 -38.52 9.73 -0.55
N SER A 630 -39.80 9.56 -0.25
CA SER A 630 -40.86 10.55 -0.50
C SER A 630 -40.65 11.83 0.29
#